data_AF-A0A5K1B3P9-F1
#
_entry.id   AF-A0A5K1B3P9-F1
#
_cell.length_a   1.000
_cell.length_b   1.000
_cell.length_c   1.000
_cell.angle_alpha   90.00
_cell.angle_beta   90.00
_cell.angle_gamma   90.00
#
_symmetry.space_group_name_H-M   'P 1'
#
loop_
_entity.id
_entity.type
_entity.pdbx_description
1 polymer ?
#
loop_
_entity_poly.entity_id
_entity_poly.type
_entity_poly.pdbx_seq_one_letter_code
_entity_poly.pdbx_strand_id
1 'polypeptide(L)' 'NGFSSQANQAPVISEAVSEDVLVSREEMSFRLWINSLGNSTYIDNVFEDLRNG' A
#
# COMPACT_ATOMS: atom_id res chain seq x y z
N ASN A 1 -12.61 -18.75 30.96
CA ASN A 1 -11.99 -17.41 30.76
C ASN A 1 -10.77 -17.61 29.87
N GLY A 2 -10.64 -17.11 28.65
CA GLY A 2 -11.45 -16.19 27.87
C GLY A 2 -10.94 -16.22 26.43
N PHE A 3 -11.80 -15.76 25.52
CA PHE A 3 -11.55 -15.40 24.13
C PHE A 3 -10.08 -15.21 23.74
N SER A 4 -9.61 -16.01 22.77
CA SER A 4 -8.56 -15.57 21.86
C SER A 4 -9.13 -15.63 20.44
N SER A 5 -9.71 -14.49 20.08
CA SER A 5 -9.78 -13.91 18.73
C SER A 5 -9.61 -14.89 17.57
N GLN A 6 -10.73 -15.39 17.04
CA GLN A 6 -10.82 -15.60 15.59
C GLN A 6 -10.76 -14.22 14.93
N ALA A 7 -9.57 -13.61 14.89
CA ALA A 7 -9.30 -12.58 13.93
C ALA A 7 -9.33 -13.29 12.57
N ASN A 8 -10.35 -12.97 11.77
CA ASN A 8 -10.56 -13.44 10.41
C ASN A 8 -9.21 -13.67 9.72
N GLN A 9 -8.80 -14.93 9.61
CA GLN A 9 -7.75 -15.32 8.70
C GLN A 9 -8.37 -15.20 7.32
N ALA A 10 -8.41 -13.97 6.80
CA ALA A 10 -8.54 -13.77 5.37
C ALA A 10 -7.47 -14.66 4.74
N PRO A 11 -7.82 -15.56 3.81
CA PRO A 11 -6.82 -16.39 3.18
C PRO A 11 -5.89 -15.41 2.46
N VAL A 12 -4.67 -15.26 2.97
CA VAL A 12 -3.60 -14.64 2.19
C VAL A 12 -3.40 -15.62 1.05
N ILE A 13 -4.00 -15.28 -0.10
CA ILE A 13 -3.90 -16.02 -1.35
C ILE A 13 -2.41 -16.03 -1.68
N SER A 14 -1.73 -17.10 -1.27
CA SER A 14 -0.31 -17.31 -1.48
C SER A 14 -0.13 -17.88 -2.89
N GLU A 15 -0.49 -17.08 -3.88
CA GLU A 15 0.16 -17.16 -5.19
C GLU A 15 1.51 -16.45 -4.99
N ALA A 16 2.60 -17.02 -5.47
CA ALA A 16 3.93 -16.41 -5.35
C ALA A 16 3.96 -15.09 -6.15
N VAL A 17 3.50 -14.00 -5.55
CA VAL A 17 3.52 -12.66 -6.11
C VAL A 17 4.98 -12.19 -6.04
N SER A 18 5.54 -11.82 -7.20
CA SER A 18 6.89 -11.25 -7.27
C SER A 18 6.98 -9.99 -6.39
N GLU A 19 8.12 -9.77 -5.74
CA GLU A 19 8.37 -8.56 -4.95
C GLU A 19 8.09 -7.28 -5.76
N ASP A 20 8.45 -7.25 -7.04
CA ASP A 20 8.17 -6.11 -7.94
C ASP A 20 6.68 -5.80 -8.06
N VAL A 21 5.82 -6.82 -8.00
CA VAL A 21 4.35 -6.66 -8.08
C VAL A 21 3.81 -6.11 -6.75
N LEU A 22 4.37 -6.54 -5.62
CA LEU A 22 4.02 -5.98 -4.31
C LEU A 22 4.44 -4.50 -4.21
N VAL A 23 5.67 -4.19 -4.62
CA VAL A 23 6.18 -2.80 -4.66
C VAL A 23 5.33 -1.92 -5.56
N SER A 24 4.94 -2.42 -6.75
CA SER A 24 4.06 -1.69 -7.67
C SER A 24 2.67 -1.43 -7.07
N ARG A 25 2.12 -2.41 -6.33
CA ARG A 25 0.83 -2.27 -5.66
C ARG A 25 0.90 -1.25 -4.52
N GLU A 26 1.97 -1.30 -3.73
CA GLU A 26 2.19 -0.37 -2.61
C GLU A 26 2.37 1.06 -3.13
N GLU A 27 3.21 1.25 -4.17
CA GLU A 27 3.39 2.55 -4.84
C GLU A 27 2.04 3.14 -5.28
N MET A 28 1.21 2.35 -5.97
CA MET A 28 -0.10 2.78 -6.41
C MET A 28 -1.01 3.17 -5.24
N SER A 29 -0.96 2.40 -4.15
CA SER A 29 -1.77 2.66 -2.95
C SER A 29 -1.37 3.97 -2.28
N PHE A 30 -0.06 4.22 -2.13
CA PHE A 30 0.45 5.46 -1.56
C PHE A 30 0.18 6.66 -2.45
N ARG A 31 0.35 6.53 -3.78
CA ARG A 31 0.03 7.61 -4.73
C ARG A 31 -1.42 8.06 -4.60
N LEU A 32 -2.36 7.11 -4.60
CA LEU A 32 -3.80 7.41 -4.46
C LEU A 32 -4.12 8.03 -3.10
N TRP A 33 -3.55 7.49 -2.03
CA TRP A 33 -3.75 8.02 -0.69
C TRP A 33 -3.25 9.46 -0.56
N ILE A 34 -2.02 9.75 -0.98
CA ILE A 34 -1.42 11.09 -0.89
C ILE A 34 -2.23 12.09 -1.74
N ASN A 35 -2.59 11.73 -2.97
CA ASN A 35 -3.40 12.59 -3.84
C ASN A 35 -4.81 12.85 -3.29
N SER A 36 -5.33 11.99 -2.39
CA SER A 36 -6.62 12.19 -1.74
C SER A 36 -6.59 13.18 -0.56
N LEU A 37 -5.41 13.58 -0.08
CA LEU A 37 -5.27 14.47 1.09
C LEU A 37 -5.53 15.95 0.77
N GLY A 38 -5.72 16.32 -0.50
CA GLY A 38 -5.94 17.71 -0.92
C GLY A 38 -4.66 18.55 -1.01
N ASN A 39 -3.52 17.89 -1.24
CA ASN A 39 -2.23 18.56 -1.44
C ASN A 39 -2.23 19.35 -2.75
N SER A 40 -1.44 20.43 -2.82
CA SER A 40 -1.31 21.25 -4.04
C SER A 40 -0.50 20.58 -5.15
N THR A 41 0.36 19.62 -4.78
CA THR A 41 1.20 18.86 -5.70
C THR A 41 0.57 17.51 -5.95
N TYR A 42 0.39 17.16 -7.22
CA TYR A 42 -0.04 15.84 -7.63
C TYR A 42 1.17 14.91 -7.70
N ILE A 43 1.05 13.72 -7.12
CA ILE A 43 2.09 12.68 -7.17
C ILE A 43 1.81 11.75 -8.34
N ASP A 44 2.76 11.63 -9.25
CA ASP A 44 2.75 10.72 -10.41
C ASP A 44 3.54 9.44 -10.09
N ASN A 45 4.68 9.57 -9.41
CA ASN A 45 5.53 8.47 -8.97
C ASN A 45 6.08 8.74 -7.56
N VAL A 46 5.66 7.95 -6.58
CA VAL A 46 6.03 8.14 -5.17
C VAL A 46 7.55 8.09 -4.94
N PHE A 47 8.29 7.29 -5.72
CA PHE A 47 9.73 7.12 -5.54
C PHE A 47 10.55 8.30 -6.07
N GLU A 48 10.05 8.98 -7.09
CA GLU A 48 10.74 10.11 -7.71
C GLU A 48 10.28 11.44 -7.11
N ASP A 49 8.97 11.62 -6.97
CA ASP A 49 8.39 12.92 -6.62
C ASP A 49 8.62 13.32 -5.16
N LEU A 50 8.93 12.34 -4.28
CA LEU A 50 9.21 12.57 -2.85
C LEU A 50 10.71 12.52 -2.53
N ARG A 51 11.57 12.35 -3.54
CA ARG A 51 13.01 12.13 -3.34
C ARG A 51 13.74 13.34 -2.74
N ASN A 52 13.18 14.53 -2.93
CA ASN A 52 13.71 15.81 -2.43
C ASN A 52 13.19 16.21 -1.05
N GLY A 53 12.30 15.41 -0.44
CA GLY A 53 11.62 15.73 0.82
C GLY A 53 10.52 16.77 0.68
#